data_AF-A0A940FUJ5-F1
#
_entry.id   AF-A0A940FUJ5-F1
#
_cell.length_a   1.000
_cell.length_b   1.000
_cell.length_c   1.000
_cell.angle_alpha   90.00
_cell.angle_beta   90.00
_cell.angle_gamma   90.00
#
_symmetry.space_group_name_H-M   'P 1'
#
loop_
_entity.id
_entity.type
_entity.pdbx_description
1 polymer ?
#
loop_
_entity_poly.entity_id
_entity_poly.type
_entity_poly.pdbx_seq_one_letter_code
_entity_poly.pdbx_strand_id
1 'polypeptide(L)' 'FRNSKIGKITRYGKEGFEFHHQPEGTAMTVAFELNGIPFTALNGGPIFKFTEAISFQVMCDTQEEIDY' A
#
# COMPACT_ATOMS: atom_id res chain seq x y z
N PHE A 1 -0.10 12.85 2.27
CA PHE A 1 -0.18 13.07 0.81
C PHE A 1 -1.50 13.72 0.43
N ARG A 2 -1.50 15.06 0.22
CA ARG A 2 -2.72 15.81 -0.13
C ARG A 2 -3.31 15.35 -1.48
N ASN A 3 -2.45 15.01 -2.44
CA ASN A 3 -2.85 14.42 -3.72
C ASN A 3 -2.72 12.90 -3.66
N SER A 4 -3.68 12.23 -3.02
CA SER A 4 -3.74 10.77 -2.99
C SER A 4 -5.12 10.25 -3.30
N LYS A 5 -5.19 9.05 -3.88
CA LYS A 5 -6.45 8.36 -4.15
C LYS A 5 -6.31 6.87 -3.94
N ILE A 6 -7.38 6.26 -3.42
CA ILE A 6 -7.50 4.79 -3.36
C ILE A 6 -8.07 4.32 -4.69
N GLY A 7 -7.42 3.31 -5.26
CA GLY A 7 -7.85 2.63 -6.47
C GLY A 7 -8.58 1.33 -6.16
N LYS A 8 -8.43 0.35 -7.06
CA LYS A 8 -9.05 -0.96 -6.94
C LYS A 8 -8.52 -1.71 -5.72
N ILE A 9 -9.44 -2.26 -4.93
CA ILE A 9 -9.15 -3.25 -3.88
C ILE A 9 -9.52 -4.63 -4.43
N THR A 10 -8.55 -5.53 -4.48
CA THR A 10 -8.83 -6.96 -4.69
C THR A 10 -8.95 -7.64 -3.34
N ARG A 11 -9.79 -8.68 -3.25
CA ARG A 11 -10.09 -9.37 -1.99
C ARG A 11 -9.78 -10.86 -2.13
N TYR A 12 -9.41 -11.49 -1.02
CA TYR A 12 -9.23 -12.93 -0.97
C TYR A 12 -10.58 -13.63 -1.21
N GLY A 13 -10.58 -14.57 -2.16
CA GLY A 13 -11.68 -15.51 -2.37
C GLY A 13 -11.62 -16.67 -1.37
N LYS A 14 -12.70 -17.46 -1.33
CA LYS A 14 -12.81 -18.62 -0.44
C LYS A 14 -11.69 -19.65 -0.69
N GLU A 15 -11.27 -19.80 -1.94
CA GLU A 15 -10.22 -20.73 -2.36
C GLU A 15 -8.82 -20.30 -1.88
N GLY A 16 -8.64 -19.01 -1.52
CA GLY A 16 -7.35 -18.46 -1.11
C GLY A 16 -6.96 -18.78 0.34
N PHE A 17 -7.89 -19.23 1.18
CA PHE A 17 -7.63 -19.46 2.61
C PHE A 17 -6.61 -20.57 2.85
N GLU A 18 -6.68 -21.68 2.11
CA GLU A 18 -5.79 -22.83 2.27
C GLU A 18 -4.31 -22.47 2.06
N PHE A 19 -4.04 -21.49 1.19
CA PHE A 19 -2.68 -21.08 0.84
C PHE A 19 -2.22 -19.84 1.60
N HIS A 20 -3.07 -18.82 1.69
CA HIS A 20 -2.70 -17.51 2.24
C HIS A 20 -3.11 -17.33 3.70
N HIS A 21 -3.97 -18.23 4.23
CA HIS A 21 -4.50 -18.17 5.60
C HIS A 21 -5.18 -16.84 5.91
N GLN A 22 -5.72 -16.17 4.88
CA GLN A 22 -6.44 -14.90 5.01
C GLN A 22 -7.95 -15.14 4.91
N PRO A 23 -8.77 -14.55 5.81
CA PRO A 23 -10.23 -14.70 5.74
C PRO A 23 -10.80 -14.19 4.42
N GLU A 24 -11.85 -14.85 3.93
CA GLU A 24 -12.58 -14.43 2.73
C GLU A 24 -13.05 -12.97 2.84
N GLY A 25 -12.95 -12.21 1.74
CA GLY A 25 -13.38 -10.81 1.69
C GLY A 25 -12.39 -9.80 2.29
N THR A 26 -11.33 -10.25 2.96
CA THR A 26 -10.24 -9.36 3.39
C THR A 26 -9.42 -8.87 2.19
N ALA A 27 -8.78 -7.71 2.32
CA ALA A 27 -8.02 -7.12 1.22
C ALA A 27 -6.79 -7.98 0.87
N MET A 28 -6.62 -8.30 -0.41
CA MET A 28 -5.45 -8.98 -0.95
C MET A 28 -4.46 -7.95 -1.50
N THR A 29 -4.90 -7.15 -2.48
CA THR A 29 -4.15 -5.98 -2.93
C THR A 29 -4.97 -4.71 -2.87
N VAL A 30 -4.29 -3.60 -2.64
CA VAL A 30 -4.86 -2.24 -2.69
C VAL A 30 -4.04 -1.44 -3.68
N ALA A 31 -4.64 -1.05 -4.80
CA ALA A 31 -4.07 -0.02 -5.65
C ALA A 31 -4.30 1.34 -5.00
N PHE A 32 -3.30 2.21 -5.02
CA PHE A 32 -3.42 3.59 -4.55
C PHE A 32 -2.42 4.48 -5.31
N GLU A 33 -2.62 5.78 -5.24
CA GLU A 33 -1.72 6.76 -5.85
C GLU A 33 -1.29 7.78 -4.80
N LEU A 34 -0.01 8.10 -4.76
CA LEU A 34 0.56 9.16 -3.92
C LEU A 34 1.26 10.17 -4.82
N ASN A 35 0.83 11.43 -4.78
CA ASN A 35 1.37 12.52 -5.61
C ASN A 35 1.48 12.16 -7.10
N GLY A 36 0.47 11.50 -7.66
CA GLY A 36 0.46 11.08 -9.08
C GLY A 36 1.21 9.79 -9.38
N ILE A 37 1.88 9.18 -8.39
CA ILE A 37 2.64 7.93 -8.56
C ILE A 37 1.76 6.74 -8.15
N PRO A 38 1.48 5.78 -9.03
CA PRO A 38 0.67 4.61 -8.71
C PRO A 38 1.48 3.55 -7.95
N PHE A 39 0.84 2.94 -6.96
CA PHE A 39 1.36 1.88 -6.11
C PHE A 39 0.35 0.74 -5.97
N THR A 40 0.85 -0.45 -5.63
CA THR A 40 0.03 -1.58 -5.21
C THR A 40 0.58 -2.12 -3.90
N ALA A 41 -0.21 -2.06 -2.84
CA ALA A 41 0.06 -2.77 -1.60
C ALA A 41 -0.46 -4.21 -1.71
N LEU A 42 0.29 -5.15 -1.12
CA LEU A 42 -0.03 -6.57 -1.08
C LEU A 42 0.03 -7.06 0.36
N ASN A 43 -1.05 -7.65 0.86
CA ASN A 43 -1.07 -8.37 2.13
C ASN A 43 -0.43 -9.76 1.96
N GLY A 44 0.90 -9.79 1.78
CA GLY A 44 1.68 -11.00 1.48
C GLY A 44 2.25 -11.75 2.70
N GLY A 45 1.84 -11.39 3.91
CA GLY A 45 2.37 -11.94 5.15
C GLY A 45 3.72 -11.34 5.59
N PRO A 46 4.24 -11.74 6.76
CA PRO A 46 5.36 -11.06 7.42
C PRO A 46 6.76 -11.48 6.93
N ILE A 47 6.82 -12.24 5.82
CA ILE A 47 8.02 -12.91 5.30
C ILE A 47 9.05 -11.89 4.80
N PHE A 48 8.59 -10.83 4.14
CA PHE A 48 9.43 -9.76 3.63
C PHE A 48 9.49 -8.59 4.60
N LYS A 49 10.66 -7.98 4.71
CA LYS A 49 10.89 -6.77 5.51
C LYS A 49 11.31 -5.63 4.60
N PHE A 50 10.84 -4.44 4.92
CA PHE A 50 11.41 -3.24 4.34
C PHE A 50 12.87 -3.10 4.79
N THR A 51 13.67 -2.53 3.90
CA THR A 51 15.04 -2.14 4.15
C THR A 51 15.22 -0.72 3.63
N GLU A 52 16.32 -0.09 3.98
CA GLU A 52 16.72 1.24 3.52
C GLU A 52 16.94 1.30 2.00
N ALA A 53 17.01 0.15 1.32
CA ALA A 53 17.10 0.07 -0.14
C ALA A 53 15.85 0.64 -0.85
N ILE A 54 14.74 0.83 -0.13
CA ILE A 54 13.54 1.50 -0.64
C ILE A 54 13.25 2.72 0.24
N SER A 55 13.18 3.90 -0.37
CA SER A 55 12.75 5.14 0.28
C SER A 55 11.92 5.98 -0.68
N PHE A 56 11.12 6.89 -0.12
CA PHE A 56 10.34 7.86 -0.88
C PHE A 56 10.81 9.26 -0.53
N GLN A 57 11.05 10.06 -1.55
CA GLN A 57 11.30 11.49 -1.38
C GLN A 57 9.98 12.24 -1.54
N VAL A 58 9.67 13.10 -0.58
CA VAL A 58 8.54 14.02 -0.65
C VAL A 58 9.11 15.42 -0.82
N MET A 59 8.69 16.10 -1.88
CA MET A 59 9.04 17.50 -2.12
C MET A 59 8.05 18.37 -1.37
N CYS A 60 8.56 19.28 -0.54
CA CYS A 60 7.79 20.22 0.26
C CYS A 60 8.27 21.63 -0.04
N ASP A 61 7.33 22.58 -0.18
CA ASP A 61 7.67 23.96 -0.55
C ASP A 61 7.79 24.88 0.66
N THR A 62 7.14 24.54 1.78
CA THR A 62 7.14 25.36 3.00
C THR A 62 7.52 24.56 4.25
N GLN A 63 7.93 25.26 5.30
CA GLN A 63 8.27 24.65 6.59
C GLN A 63 7.06 23.93 7.18
N GLU A 64 5.86 24.49 7.04
CA GLU A 64 4.62 23.87 7.51
C GLU A 64 4.32 22.53 6.80
N GLU A 65 4.79 22.34 5.57
CA GLU A 65 4.68 21.06 4.86
C GLU A 65 5.76 20.05 5.26
N ILE A 66 6.91 20.51 5.77
CA ILE A 66 7.97 19.65 6.31
C ILE A 66 7.56 19.13 7.69
N ASP A 67 6.92 19.96 8.50
CA ASP A 67 6.58 19.67 9.90
C ASP A 67 5.26 18.88 10.07
N TYR A 68 4.55 18.55 8.98
CA TYR A 68 3.24 17.86 8.97
C TYR A 68 3.26 16.53 8.22
#